data_AF-A0A918ZF57-F1
#
_entry.id   AF-A0A918ZF57-F1
#
_cell.length_a   1.000
_cell.length_b   1.000
_cell.length_c   1.000
_cell.angle_alpha   90.00
_cell.angle_beta   90.00
_cell.angle_gamma   90.00
#
_symmetry.space_group_name_H-M   'P 1'
#
loop_
_entity.id
_entity.type
_entity.pdbx_description
1 polymer ?
#
loop_
_entity_poly.entity_id
_entity_poly.type
_entity_poly.pdbx_seq_one_letter_code
_entity_poly.pdbx_strand_id
1 'polypeptide(L)'
;MTATGDECHEDHGDDDDGTGVPYTDTSQARLVMAYEAYELAELARAAVPVGEHELRPDGTTGAPGSVLADADRILTAAHRFLEAAVVYERLGGADWRLIGALLNLPPQTARDRFATAVDRAPGEARWWQTHVARHPRDAALDLDDWVLRHEDGDGADLGTAPVSGGLVHGNPRRRDGDSP
;
A
#
# COMPACT_ATOMS: atom_id res chain seq x y z
N MET A 1 -2.04 -34.52 57.80
CA MET A 1 -2.78 -33.31 58.20
C MET A 1 -2.00 -32.12 57.68
N THR A 2 -2.60 -31.38 56.73
CA THR A 2 -2.40 -29.94 56.36
C THR A 2 -0.97 -29.37 56.31
N ALA A 3 -0.47 -28.77 55.22
CA ALA A 3 -0.93 -27.56 54.54
C ALA A 3 0.01 -27.30 53.32
N THR A 4 -0.46 -27.08 52.08
CA THR A 4 -0.54 -25.76 51.38
C THR A 4 0.70 -24.88 51.59
N GLY A 5 1.46 -24.41 50.61
CA GLY A 5 1.16 -23.98 49.24
C GLY A 5 1.80 -22.59 49.09
N ASP A 6 2.65 -22.37 48.09
CA ASP A 6 3.09 -21.03 47.68
C ASP A 6 3.74 -21.10 46.29
N GLU A 7 2.91 -21.13 45.26
CA GLU A 7 3.31 -20.83 43.88
C GLU A 7 3.18 -19.30 43.73
N CYS A 8 4.31 -18.60 43.70
CA CYS A 8 4.34 -17.19 43.33
C CYS A 8 3.98 -17.05 41.84
N HIS A 9 2.69 -16.81 41.63
CA HIS A 9 2.08 -16.37 40.40
C HIS A 9 2.37 -14.87 40.23
N GLU A 10 3.35 -14.51 39.39
CA GLU A 10 3.43 -13.15 38.86
C GLU A 10 2.48 -13.07 37.67
N ASP A 11 1.24 -12.74 38.02
CA ASP A 11 0.21 -12.19 37.17
C ASP A 11 0.72 -10.86 36.57
N HIS A 12 0.85 -10.82 35.25
CA HIS A 12 0.92 -9.59 34.45
C HIS A 12 -0.29 -9.59 33.51
N GLY A 13 -1.47 -9.52 34.10
CA GLY A 13 -2.64 -8.92 33.48
C GLY A 13 -2.52 -7.39 33.54
N ASP A 14 -2.30 -6.78 32.38
CA ASP A 14 -3.11 -5.70 31.81
C ASP A 14 -2.29 -4.92 30.80
N ASP A 15 -2.69 -5.02 29.54
CA ASP A 15 -2.95 -3.86 28.68
C ASP A 15 -3.83 -4.35 27.52
N ASP A 16 -5.15 -4.26 27.75
CA ASP A 16 -6.14 -4.11 26.70
C ASP A 16 -5.79 -2.88 25.85
N ASP A 17 -5.52 -3.03 24.55
CA ASP A 17 -5.66 -1.88 23.64
C ASP A 17 -6.06 -2.28 22.22
N GLY A 18 -7.36 -2.25 21.98
CA GLY A 18 -7.92 -1.98 20.67
C GLY A 18 -8.31 -3.22 19.88
N THR A 19 -9.50 -3.75 20.17
CA THR A 19 -10.30 -4.49 19.18
C THR A 19 -10.72 -3.53 18.05
N GLY A 20 -9.75 -3.05 17.28
CA GLY A 20 -9.97 -2.33 16.04
C GLY A 20 -10.71 -3.26 15.08
N VAL A 21 -11.73 -2.71 14.41
CA VAL A 21 -12.46 -3.43 13.35
C VAL A 21 -11.43 -4.12 12.44
N PRO A 22 -11.59 -5.43 12.14
CA PRO A 22 -10.63 -6.12 11.30
C PRO A 22 -10.46 -5.38 9.98
N TYR A 23 -9.22 -5.23 9.54
CA TYR A 23 -8.90 -4.60 8.26
C TYR A 23 -9.71 -5.24 7.15
N THR A 24 -10.54 -4.45 6.48
CA THR A 24 -11.34 -4.94 5.35
C THR A 24 -10.43 -5.25 4.17
N ASP A 25 -10.87 -6.14 3.27
CA ASP A 25 -10.16 -6.43 2.01
C ASP A 25 -9.87 -5.14 1.23
N THR A 26 -10.79 -4.18 1.27
CA THR A 26 -10.63 -2.85 0.65
C THR A 26 -9.51 -2.05 1.31
N SER A 27 -9.44 -2.04 2.65
CA SER A 27 -8.37 -1.36 3.40
C SER A 27 -7.01 -2.00 3.12
N GLN A 28 -6.94 -3.33 3.06
CA GLN A 28 -5.71 -4.04 2.69
C GLN A 28 -5.29 -3.73 1.24
N ALA A 29 -6.22 -3.74 0.29
CA ALA A 29 -5.93 -3.36 -1.09
C ALA A 29 -5.43 -1.90 -1.21
N ARG A 30 -5.96 -0.99 -0.39
CA ARG A 30 -5.48 0.40 -0.32
C ARG A 30 -4.03 0.49 0.14
N LEU A 31 -3.65 -0.32 1.13
CA LEU A 31 -2.27 -0.40 1.63
C LEU A 31 -1.34 -1.01 0.58
N VAL A 32 -1.76 -2.08 -0.10
CA VAL A 32 -0.99 -2.67 -1.20
C VAL A 32 -0.72 -1.64 -2.29
N MET A 33 -1.75 -0.89 -2.71
CA MET A 33 -1.61 0.19 -3.68
C MET A 33 -0.65 1.29 -3.19
N ALA A 34 -0.68 1.63 -1.90
CA ALA A 34 0.24 2.61 -1.32
C ALA A 34 1.70 2.14 -1.34
N TYR A 35 1.97 0.86 -1.05
CA TYR A 35 3.33 0.31 -1.14
C TYR A 35 3.86 0.24 -2.58
N GLU A 36 3.01 -0.07 -3.57
CA GLU A 36 3.41 0.00 -4.98
C GLU A 36 3.72 1.45 -5.41
N ALA A 37 2.96 2.42 -4.89
CA ALA A 37 3.23 3.84 -5.13
C ALA A 37 4.55 4.29 -4.47
N TYR A 38 4.79 3.87 -3.22
CA TYR A 38 6.05 4.09 -2.51
C TYR A 38 7.24 3.56 -3.33
N GLU A 39 7.16 2.31 -3.80
CA GLU A 39 8.25 1.72 -4.57
C GLU A 39 8.48 2.44 -5.91
N LEU A 40 7.41 2.83 -6.60
CA LEU A 40 7.50 3.64 -7.81
C LEU A 40 8.19 4.98 -7.53
N ALA A 41 7.83 5.66 -6.43
CA ALA A 41 8.43 6.92 -6.03
C ALA A 41 9.91 6.77 -5.71
N GLU A 42 10.30 5.71 -4.97
CA GLU A 42 11.69 5.41 -4.66
C GLU A 42 12.52 5.14 -5.92
N LEU A 43 12.00 4.37 -6.86
CA LEU A 43 12.66 4.10 -8.15
C LEU A 43 12.80 5.37 -9.00
N ALA A 44 11.74 6.16 -9.10
CA ALA A 44 11.76 7.41 -9.85
C ALA A 44 12.76 8.39 -9.24
N ARG A 45 12.79 8.52 -7.91
CA ARG A 45 13.74 9.36 -7.18
C ARG A 45 15.18 8.92 -7.40
N ALA A 46 15.44 7.61 -7.34
CA ALA A 46 16.77 7.06 -7.55
C ALA A 46 17.31 7.30 -8.98
N ALA A 47 16.42 7.50 -9.96
CA ALA A 47 16.79 7.77 -11.35
C ALA A 47 17.06 9.26 -11.66
N VAL A 48 16.81 10.18 -10.72
CA VAL A 48 17.07 11.62 -10.89
C VAL A 48 18.55 11.99 -10.80
N PRO A 49 19.31 11.58 -9.76
CA PRO A 49 20.71 11.98 -9.66
C PRO A 49 21.56 11.27 -10.71
N VAL A 50 22.52 11.99 -11.28
CA VAL A 50 23.59 11.37 -12.08
C VAL A 50 24.59 10.73 -11.13
N GLY A 51 24.77 9.41 -11.22
CA GLY A 51 25.66 8.67 -10.34
C GLY A 51 27.13 9.06 -10.54
N GLU A 52 27.94 9.00 -9.47
CA GLU A 52 29.38 9.33 -9.49
C GLU A 52 30.17 8.56 -10.57
N HIS A 53 29.70 7.37 -10.93
CA HIS A 53 30.32 6.47 -11.92
C HIS A 53 29.46 6.28 -13.18
N GLU A 54 28.35 6.99 -13.29
CA GLU A 54 27.42 6.86 -14.42
C GLU A 54 28.05 7.38 -15.72
N LEU A 55 28.84 8.46 -15.61
CA LEU A 55 29.54 9.09 -16.72
C LEU A 55 31.06 8.96 -16.54
N ARG A 56 31.76 8.70 -17.63
CA ARG A 56 33.22 8.77 -17.72
C ARG A 56 33.67 10.23 -17.84
N PRO A 57 34.97 10.53 -17.64
CA PRO A 57 35.50 11.89 -17.81
C PRO A 57 35.29 12.50 -19.20
N ASP A 58 35.08 11.67 -20.23
CA ASP A 58 34.78 12.09 -21.60
C ASP A 58 33.27 12.32 -21.87
N GLY A 59 32.42 12.18 -20.83
CA GLY A 59 30.97 12.35 -20.91
C GLY A 59 30.22 11.13 -21.45
N THR A 60 30.91 10.03 -21.78
CA THR A 60 30.24 8.78 -22.21
C THR A 60 29.74 7.98 -21.01
N THR A 61 28.72 7.16 -21.21
CA THR A 61 28.23 6.27 -20.13
C THR A 61 29.29 5.26 -19.71
N GLY A 62 29.48 5.13 -18.39
CA GLY A 62 30.35 4.13 -17.77
C GLY A 62 29.79 2.70 -17.87
N ALA A 63 28.46 2.57 -17.98
CA ALA A 63 27.73 1.31 -18.00
C ALA A 63 26.58 1.35 -19.05
N PRO A 64 26.88 1.08 -20.33
CA PRO A 64 25.87 1.04 -21.39
C PRO A 64 24.68 0.13 -21.02
N GLY A 65 23.46 0.65 -21.17
CA GLY A 65 22.22 -0.09 -20.89
C GLY A 65 21.68 0.02 -19.46
N SER A 66 22.45 0.58 -18.52
CA SER A 66 22.00 0.82 -17.14
C SER A 66 20.73 1.68 -17.07
N VAL A 67 20.73 2.84 -17.73
CA VAL A 67 19.58 3.75 -17.81
C VAL A 67 18.33 3.07 -18.40
N LEU A 68 18.52 2.18 -19.40
CA LEU A 68 17.40 1.43 -19.98
C LEU A 68 16.84 0.41 -18.97
N ALA A 69 17.70 -0.27 -18.21
CA ALA A 69 17.28 -1.18 -17.16
C ALA A 69 16.54 -0.43 -16.02
N ASP A 70 16.97 0.79 -15.70
CA ASP A 70 16.27 1.63 -14.71
C ASP A 70 14.89 2.05 -15.18
N ALA A 71 14.77 2.47 -16.45
CA ALA A 71 13.50 2.81 -17.07
C ALA A 71 12.54 1.61 -17.11
N ASP A 72 13.03 0.41 -17.42
CA ASP A 72 12.24 -0.82 -17.41
C ASP A 72 11.73 -1.17 -16.00
N ARG A 73 12.58 -0.99 -14.98
CA ARG A 73 12.18 -1.18 -13.56
C ARG A 73 11.09 -0.20 -13.14
N ILE A 74 11.20 1.08 -13.53
CA ILE A 74 10.18 2.10 -13.27
C ILE A 74 8.88 1.75 -13.98
N LEU A 75 8.92 1.38 -15.26
CA LEU A 75 7.74 0.99 -16.01
C LEU A 75 7.04 -0.23 -15.39
N THR A 76 7.82 -1.22 -14.95
CA THR A 76 7.32 -2.39 -14.24
C THR A 76 6.66 -2.02 -12.90
N ALA A 77 7.22 -1.08 -12.14
CA ALA A 77 6.60 -0.56 -10.92
C ALA A 77 5.30 0.21 -11.21
N ALA A 78 5.29 1.03 -12.25
CA ALA A 78 4.09 1.77 -12.66
C ALA A 78 2.94 0.84 -13.08
N HIS A 79 3.24 -0.26 -13.78
CA HIS A 79 2.23 -1.26 -14.10
C HIS A 79 1.65 -1.95 -12.86
N ARG A 80 2.50 -2.28 -11.89
CA ARG A 80 2.04 -2.88 -10.62
C ARG A 80 1.18 -1.93 -9.80
N PHE A 81 1.59 -0.65 -9.71
CA PHE A 81 0.77 0.38 -9.09
C PHE A 81 -0.60 0.51 -9.76
N LEU A 82 -0.65 0.50 -11.11
CA LEU A 82 -1.91 0.53 -11.85
C LEU A 82 -2.79 -0.70 -11.56
N GLU A 83 -2.21 -1.90 -11.54
CA GLU A 83 -2.94 -3.12 -11.19
C GLU A 83 -3.51 -3.04 -9.77
N ALA A 84 -2.71 -2.62 -8.78
CA ALA A 84 -3.15 -2.47 -7.40
C ALA A 84 -4.27 -1.41 -7.25
N ALA A 85 -4.21 -0.31 -8.01
CA ALA A 85 -5.26 0.69 -8.05
C ALA A 85 -6.57 0.11 -8.61
N VAL A 86 -6.50 -0.67 -9.70
CA VAL A 86 -7.69 -1.36 -10.26
C VAL A 86 -8.29 -2.34 -9.24
N VAL A 87 -7.47 -3.11 -8.52
CA VAL A 87 -7.95 -4.02 -7.48
C VAL A 87 -8.67 -3.26 -6.36
N TYR A 88 -8.08 -2.18 -5.86
CA TYR A 88 -8.70 -1.33 -4.85
C TYR A 88 -10.06 -0.77 -5.31
N GLU A 89 -10.13 -0.21 -6.51
CA GLU A 89 -11.37 0.33 -7.09
C GLU A 89 -12.44 -0.77 -7.26
N ARG A 90 -12.04 -1.97 -7.72
CA ARG A 90 -12.94 -3.11 -7.86
C ARG A 90 -13.54 -3.57 -6.54
N LEU A 91 -12.72 -3.64 -5.48
CA LEU A 91 -13.19 -3.97 -4.13
C LEU A 91 -14.03 -2.84 -3.53
N GLY A 92 -13.76 -1.58 -3.91
CA GLY A 92 -14.58 -0.41 -3.60
C GLY A 92 -15.91 -0.33 -4.35
N GLY A 93 -16.15 -1.24 -5.31
CA GLY A 93 -17.42 -1.37 -6.04
C GLY A 93 -17.45 -0.77 -7.44
N ALA A 94 -16.32 -0.25 -7.96
CA ALA A 94 -16.24 0.23 -9.34
C ALA A 94 -16.51 -0.91 -10.33
N ASP A 95 -17.37 -0.70 -11.32
CA ASP A 95 -17.60 -1.68 -12.39
C ASP A 95 -16.55 -1.58 -13.51
N TRP A 96 -16.49 -2.61 -14.37
CA TRP A 96 -15.55 -2.64 -15.50
C TRP A 96 -15.79 -1.53 -16.53
N ARG A 97 -16.99 -0.94 -16.57
CA ARG A 97 -17.32 0.17 -17.48
C ARG A 97 -16.66 1.46 -17.01
N LEU A 98 -16.72 1.75 -15.71
CA LEU A 98 -16.04 2.89 -15.10
C LEU A 98 -14.52 2.74 -15.26
N ILE A 99 -13.95 1.57 -14.94
CA ILE A 99 -12.51 1.31 -15.09
C ILE A 99 -12.07 1.46 -16.55
N GLY A 100 -12.82 0.87 -17.49
CA GLY A 100 -12.54 1.03 -18.92
C GLY A 100 -12.56 2.50 -19.35
N ALA A 101 -13.55 3.28 -18.92
CA ALA A 101 -13.65 4.70 -19.24
C ALA A 101 -12.44 5.50 -18.73
N LEU A 102 -12.00 5.28 -17.48
CA LEU A 102 -10.83 5.96 -16.90
C LEU A 102 -9.52 5.61 -17.62
N LEU A 103 -9.38 4.37 -18.08
CA LEU A 103 -8.18 3.90 -18.77
C LEU A 103 -8.24 4.08 -20.30
N ASN A 104 -9.33 4.67 -20.82
CA ASN A 104 -9.61 4.78 -22.25
C ASN A 104 -9.54 3.41 -22.97
N LEU A 105 -10.17 2.41 -22.36
CA LEU A 105 -10.27 1.03 -22.86
C LEU A 105 -11.74 0.60 -22.96
N PRO A 106 -12.09 -0.26 -23.93
CA PRO A 106 -13.37 -0.97 -23.89
C PRO A 106 -13.51 -1.77 -22.58
N PRO A 107 -14.71 -1.84 -21.97
CA PRO A 107 -14.90 -2.53 -20.70
C PRO A 107 -14.44 -4.00 -20.70
N GLN A 108 -14.65 -4.70 -21.82
CA GLN A 108 -14.20 -6.09 -21.97
C GLN A 108 -12.67 -6.19 -21.97
N THR A 109 -11.98 -5.27 -22.66
CA THR A 109 -10.51 -5.21 -22.66
C THR A 109 -9.94 -4.92 -21.28
N ALA A 110 -10.58 -4.02 -20.51
CA ALA A 110 -10.19 -3.77 -19.12
C ALA A 110 -10.38 -5.02 -18.25
N ARG A 111 -11.51 -5.72 -18.39
CA ARG A 111 -11.76 -6.98 -17.69
C ARG A 111 -10.73 -8.05 -18.05
N ASP A 112 -10.50 -8.30 -19.33
CA ASP A 112 -9.57 -9.33 -19.80
C ASP A 112 -8.14 -9.05 -19.30
N ARG A 113 -7.76 -7.77 -19.22
CA ARG A 113 -6.43 -7.36 -18.74
C ARG A 113 -6.28 -7.52 -17.23
N PHE A 114 -7.29 -7.16 -16.43
CA PHE A 114 -7.13 -7.01 -14.99
C PHE A 114 -7.88 -8.03 -14.13
N ALA A 115 -8.77 -8.85 -14.71
CA ALA A 115 -9.54 -9.85 -13.94
C ALA A 115 -8.62 -10.78 -13.15
N THR A 116 -7.52 -11.25 -13.75
CA THR A 116 -6.54 -12.10 -13.06
C THR A 116 -5.92 -11.41 -11.85
N ALA A 117 -5.64 -10.11 -11.92
CA ALA A 117 -5.08 -9.36 -10.79
C ALA A 117 -6.10 -9.21 -9.65
N VAL A 118 -7.39 -9.07 -9.99
CA VAL A 118 -8.50 -9.01 -9.02
C VAL A 118 -8.79 -10.35 -8.38
N ASP A 119 -8.70 -11.44 -9.15
CA ASP A 119 -9.01 -12.80 -8.71
C ASP A 119 -7.83 -13.45 -7.96
N ARG A 120 -6.60 -12.91 -8.11
CA ARG A 120 -5.40 -13.43 -7.45
C ARG A 120 -5.42 -13.06 -5.96
N ALA A 121 -5.59 -14.05 -5.09
CA ALA A 121 -5.16 -13.95 -3.70
C ALA A 121 -3.64 -13.67 -3.66
N PRO A 122 -3.12 -12.82 -2.76
CA PRO A 122 -1.72 -12.38 -2.77
C PRO A 122 -0.78 -13.60 -2.72
N GLY A 123 -0.18 -13.92 -3.86
CA GLY A 123 0.62 -15.14 -4.07
C GLY A 123 1.80 -14.82 -4.97
N GLU A 124 2.99 -15.20 -4.51
CA GLU A 124 4.31 -14.57 -4.78
C GLU A 124 4.49 -13.22 -4.07
N ALA A 125 4.06 -13.21 -2.81
CA ALA A 125 4.06 -12.03 -1.97
C ALA A 125 5.47 -11.45 -1.83
N ARG A 126 5.70 -10.24 -2.38
CA ARG A 126 6.83 -9.40 -1.96
C ARG A 126 6.86 -9.36 -0.43
N TRP A 127 8.03 -9.17 0.17
CA TRP A 127 8.16 -9.18 1.63
C TRP A 127 7.14 -8.25 2.31
N TRP A 128 6.87 -7.08 1.71
CA TRP A 128 5.87 -6.13 2.19
C TRP A 128 4.43 -6.59 1.97
N GLN A 129 4.12 -7.42 0.97
CA GLN A 129 2.76 -7.99 0.78
C GLN A 129 2.45 -8.98 1.92
N THR A 130 3.44 -9.76 2.33
CA THR A 130 3.33 -10.60 3.55
C THR A 130 3.21 -9.73 4.80
N HIS A 131 3.94 -8.62 4.87
CA HIS A 131 3.88 -7.68 5.98
C HIS A 131 2.50 -7.00 6.10
N VAL A 132 1.96 -6.44 5.01
CA VAL A 132 0.61 -5.84 4.96
C VAL A 132 -0.46 -6.85 5.36
N ALA A 133 -0.35 -8.11 4.92
CA ALA A 133 -1.32 -9.15 5.27
C ALA A 133 -1.29 -9.54 6.76
N ARG A 134 -0.10 -9.55 7.38
CA ARG A 134 0.09 -9.99 8.78
C ARG A 134 0.01 -8.86 9.79
N HIS A 135 0.46 -7.68 9.40
CA HIS A 135 0.66 -6.50 10.25
C HIS A 135 0.18 -5.22 9.54
N PRO A 136 -1.11 -5.12 9.14
CA PRO A 136 -1.60 -4.00 8.32
C PRO A 136 -1.47 -2.64 9.01
N ARG A 137 -1.53 -2.60 10.35
CA ARG A 137 -1.32 -1.36 11.12
C ARG A 137 0.13 -0.89 11.04
N ASP A 138 1.07 -1.78 11.30
CA ASP A 138 2.51 -1.46 11.24
C ASP A 138 2.91 -1.03 9.82
N ALA A 139 2.37 -1.73 8.82
CA ALA A 139 2.57 -1.38 7.42
C ALA A 139 2.02 0.01 7.06
N ALA A 140 0.92 0.45 7.70
CA ALA A 140 0.40 1.80 7.52
C ALA A 140 1.30 2.86 8.18
N LEU A 141 1.86 2.55 9.36
CA LEU A 141 2.77 3.45 10.08
C LEU A 141 4.09 3.63 9.32
N ASP A 142 4.64 2.56 8.72
CA ASP A 142 5.82 2.65 7.86
C ASP A 142 5.60 3.64 6.69
N LEU A 143 4.40 3.66 6.13
CA LEU A 143 4.02 4.58 5.06
C LEU A 143 3.83 6.01 5.59
N ASP A 144 3.26 6.20 6.78
CA ASP A 144 3.18 7.50 7.44
C ASP A 144 4.59 8.10 7.63
N ASP A 145 5.51 7.30 8.19
CA ASP A 145 6.91 7.70 8.40
C ASP A 145 7.63 8.01 7.09
N TRP A 146 7.32 7.29 6.01
CA TRP A 146 7.85 7.63 4.69
C TRP A 146 7.30 8.97 4.20
N VAL A 147 5.99 9.19 4.25
CA VAL A 147 5.37 10.45 3.78
C VAL A 147 5.94 11.65 4.54
N LEU A 148 6.01 11.58 5.87
CA LEU A 148 6.51 12.67 6.72
C LEU A 148 7.98 13.00 6.46
N ARG A 149 8.83 12.00 6.15
CA ARG A 149 10.24 12.23 5.79
C ARG A 149 10.43 12.92 4.44
N HIS A 150 9.42 12.89 3.57
CA HIS A 150 9.50 13.41 2.21
C HIS A 150 8.55 14.60 1.98
N GLU A 151 8.00 15.17 3.04
CA GLU A 151 7.27 16.42 2.99
C GLU A 151 8.29 17.56 2.76
N ASP A 152 8.38 18.05 1.52
CA ASP A 152 9.11 19.27 1.22
C ASP A 152 8.36 20.45 1.88
N GLY A 153 9.08 21.27 2.66
CA GLY A 153 8.55 22.21 3.67
C GLY A 153 7.55 23.31 3.24
N ASP A 154 7.01 23.24 2.02
CA ASP A 154 5.89 24.05 1.51
C ASP A 154 4.58 23.22 1.32
N GLY A 155 4.55 21.95 1.72
CA GLY A 155 3.44 21.01 1.53
C GLY A 155 2.28 21.18 2.53
N ALA A 156 1.05 20.97 2.04
CA ALA A 156 -0.19 21.12 2.79
C ALA A 156 -0.22 20.23 4.04
N ASP A 157 -0.56 20.79 5.21
CA ASP A 157 -0.70 20.10 6.51
C ASP A 157 -1.40 18.74 6.38
N LEU A 158 -0.62 17.67 6.20
CA LEU A 158 -1.11 16.30 6.01
C LEU A 158 -1.49 15.65 7.36
N GLY A 159 -1.26 16.34 8.48
CA GLY A 159 -1.39 15.82 9.83
C GLY A 159 -0.33 14.76 10.17
N THR A 160 -0.37 14.23 11.40
CA THR A 160 0.63 13.27 11.90
C THR A 160 0.42 11.81 11.47
N ALA A 161 -0.66 11.52 10.73
CA ALA A 161 -1.06 10.15 10.34
C ALA A 161 -1.77 10.14 8.97
N PRO A 162 -1.10 10.58 7.89
CA PRO A 162 -1.71 10.81 6.58
C PRO A 162 -2.28 9.55 5.91
N VAL A 163 -1.75 8.37 6.23
CA VAL A 163 -2.18 7.07 5.72
C VAL A 163 -2.99 6.34 6.79
N SER A 164 -2.46 6.16 8.01
CA SER A 164 -3.14 5.35 9.03
C SER A 164 -4.43 5.98 9.57
N GLY A 165 -4.52 7.32 9.66
CA GLY A 165 -5.72 8.01 10.15
C GLY A 165 -6.95 7.84 9.25
N GLY A 166 -6.73 7.68 7.93
CA GLY A 166 -7.80 7.43 6.95
C GLY A 166 -8.40 6.02 7.02
N LEU A 167 -7.69 5.06 7.62
CA LEU A 167 -8.09 3.64 7.66
C LEU A 167 -9.08 3.35 8.80
N VAL A 168 -9.15 4.21 9.83
CA VAL A 168 -10.01 4.05 11.02
C VAL A 168 -11.46 4.50 10.76
N HIS A 169 -11.72 5.26 9.70
CA HIS A 169 -13.04 5.87 9.42
C HIS A 169 -14.01 4.93 8.68
N GLY A 170 -14.27 3.75 9.25
CA GLY A 170 -15.27 2.80 8.78
C GLY A 170 -16.70 3.09 9.26
N ASN A 171 -17.40 4.02 8.59
CA ASN A 171 -18.85 4.06 8.35
C ASN A 171 -19.86 4.38 9.50
N PRO A 172 -20.59 5.53 9.48
CA PRO A 172 -21.93 5.63 10.03
C PRO A 172 -22.96 5.41 8.92
N ARG A 173 -23.25 4.15 8.57
CA ARG A 173 -24.55 3.83 7.93
C ARG A 173 -25.57 3.56 9.02
N ARG A 174 -26.26 4.62 9.48
CA ARG A 174 -27.63 4.49 9.99
C ARG A 174 -28.59 4.90 8.89
N ARG A 175 -29.10 3.90 8.18
CA ARG A 175 -30.48 3.91 7.68
C ARG A 175 -31.36 3.72 8.91
N ASP A 176 -32.01 4.79 9.35
CA ASP A 176 -33.22 4.81 10.18
C ASP A 176 -33.91 6.14 9.80
N GLY A 177 -35.10 6.22 9.23
CA GLY A 177 -36.04 5.20 8.83
C GLY A 177 -37.06 5.79 7.84
N ASP A 178 -37.41 4.98 6.85
CA ASP A 178 -38.80 4.82 6.43
C ASP A 178 -39.39 3.81 7.43
N SER A 179 -40.57 3.92 8.02
CA SER A 179 -41.88 4.40 7.55
C SER A 179 -42.83 4.28 8.78
N PRO A 180 -44.11 4.73 8.78
CA PRO A 180 -45.07 4.67 7.67
C PRO A 180 -45.78 5.97 7.29
#